data_AF-A0A6M8HQ05-F1
#
_entry.id   AF-A0A6M8HQ05-F1
#
_cell.length_a   1.000
_cell.length_b   1.000
_cell.length_c   1.000
_cell.angle_alpha   90.00
_cell.angle_beta   90.00
_cell.angle_gamma   90.00
#
_symmetry.space_group_name_H-M   'P 1'
#
loop_
_entity.id
_entity.type
_entity.pdbx_description
1 polymer ?
#
loop_
_entity_poly.entity_id
_entity_poly.type
_entity_poly.pdbx_seq_one_letter_code
_entity_poly.pdbx_strand_id
1 'polypeptide(L)'
;MADSSTRDGTDKITRGTPDYRRLRIALFLAGFATFSLLYCVQPLLTVFGNDFHVSPAGASLALSLSTGFLAISILCTTPLATWLGRKRIMGASMILAALCNIAVTFAPGWHTLLVLRAVEGLLLGGVPAVAMAHLADEIHPSDLGATMGLYVGGTAFGGMAGRVGTAFVTEHVGWRSGMLAAGMSCLLAGVLFLVLLPAVRSTPQRPGAATASTLHGNLRAWGLHLRDPGMGGLFLTGFLAMSAFVTVYNYLGFRLLQPPFSLTQGESGAVFMVYLFGIVASPLAGRLSARFGRGPVLIAGPVMGLAGLALTVSGLLGATLCGLALITIGFFVSHSIASGWVGHRAAVDKGHAASLYLLAYYLGSSFMGSAGGWVWSVGGWNGVAGFAAVLLGAGLLTALLLAVSASRVT
;
A
#
# COMPACT_ATOMS: atom_id res chain seq x y z
N MET A 1 47.97 18.02 25.05
CA MET A 1 46.79 18.91 24.88
C MET A 1 46.55 19.01 23.38
N ALA A 2 45.81 18.04 22.83
CA ALA A 2 45.53 17.97 21.40
C ALA A 2 44.01 18.08 21.22
N ASP A 3 43.64 19.03 20.40
CA ASP A 3 42.33 19.64 20.26
C ASP A 3 41.28 18.65 19.76
N SER A 4 40.21 18.53 20.55
CA SER A 4 39.01 17.74 20.27
C SER A 4 37.99 18.65 19.57
N SER A 5 38.22 18.97 18.30
CA SER A 5 37.22 19.67 17.49
C SER A 5 36.18 18.68 16.97
N THR A 6 35.05 18.61 17.69
CA THR A 6 33.69 18.33 17.22
C THR A 6 33.53 18.17 15.70
N ARG A 7 33.36 16.93 15.23
CA ARG A 7 32.79 16.65 13.90
C ARG A 7 31.27 16.88 13.98
N ASP A 8 30.87 18.09 13.61
CA ASP A 8 29.48 18.55 13.58
C ASP A 8 28.66 17.85 12.48
N GLY A 9 27.34 17.77 12.67
CA GLY A 9 26.39 16.95 11.89
C GLY A 9 26.11 17.36 10.43
N THR A 10 27.14 17.66 9.64
CA THR A 10 27.05 18.23 8.28
C THR A 10 26.91 17.24 7.12
N ASP A 11 26.77 15.93 7.36
CA ASP A 11 26.86 14.90 6.30
C ASP A 11 25.49 14.38 5.81
N LYS A 12 24.40 15.09 6.10
CA LYS A 12 23.04 14.74 5.63
C LYS A 12 22.73 15.42 4.29
N ILE A 13 22.03 14.72 3.40
CA ILE A 13 21.66 15.26 2.09
C ILE A 13 20.67 16.42 2.29
N THR A 14 21.06 17.62 1.82
CA THR A 14 20.27 18.86 1.94
C THR A 14 19.67 19.30 0.60
N ARG A 15 18.53 19.99 0.69
CA ARG A 15 17.84 20.58 -0.45
C ARG A 15 18.75 21.53 -1.25
N GLY A 16 18.74 21.36 -2.57
CA GLY A 16 19.53 22.17 -3.52
C GLY A 16 20.75 21.45 -4.09
N THR A 17 21.16 20.32 -3.50
CA THR A 17 22.26 19.50 -4.03
C THR A 17 21.82 18.58 -5.18
N PRO A 18 22.73 18.19 -6.10
CA PRO A 18 22.44 17.18 -7.12
C PRO A 18 22.01 15.84 -6.52
N ASP A 19 22.61 15.46 -5.38
CA ASP A 19 22.30 14.22 -4.67
C ASP A 19 20.89 14.21 -4.08
N TYR A 20 20.40 15.35 -3.58
CA TYR A 20 19.01 15.50 -3.14
C TYR A 20 18.00 15.29 -4.29
N ARG A 21 18.30 15.83 -5.48
CA ARG A 21 17.44 15.63 -6.66
C ARG A 21 17.42 14.15 -7.09
N ARG A 22 18.59 13.50 -7.12
CA ARG A 22 18.71 12.09 -7.49
C ARG A 22 17.99 11.17 -6.48
N LEU A 23 18.17 11.43 -5.19
CA LEU A 23 17.48 10.73 -4.09
C LEU A 23 15.96 10.84 -4.23
N ARG A 24 15.44 12.06 -4.45
CA ARG A 24 14.01 12.30 -4.65
C ARG A 24 13.42 11.47 -5.79
N ILE A 25 14.10 11.46 -6.95
CA ILE A 25 13.65 10.68 -8.11
C ILE A 25 13.71 9.18 -7.78
N ALA A 26 14.79 8.70 -7.17
CA ALA A 26 14.92 7.30 -6.78
C ALA A 26 13.77 6.86 -5.86
N LEU A 27 13.43 7.66 -4.85
CA LEU A 27 12.34 7.33 -3.92
C LEU A 27 10.96 7.33 -4.58
N PHE A 28 10.71 8.27 -5.49
CA PHE A 28 9.50 8.24 -6.30
C PHE A 28 9.41 6.94 -7.12
N LEU A 29 10.52 6.56 -7.78
CA LEU A 29 10.61 5.32 -8.56
C LEU A 29 10.43 4.06 -7.70
N ALA A 30 10.96 4.06 -6.47
CA ALA A 30 10.77 2.98 -5.52
C ALA A 30 9.28 2.79 -5.17
N GLY A 31 8.60 3.88 -4.80
CA GLY A 31 7.16 3.85 -4.53
C GLY A 31 6.36 3.42 -5.78
N PHE A 32 6.70 4.01 -6.93
CA PHE A 32 6.06 3.72 -8.20
C PHE A 32 6.14 2.25 -8.58
N ALA A 33 7.35 1.68 -8.61
CA ALA A 33 7.56 0.30 -9.06
C ALA A 33 6.87 -0.70 -8.12
N THR A 34 7.01 -0.52 -6.81
CA THR A 34 6.42 -1.45 -5.82
C THR A 34 4.91 -1.52 -5.95
N PHE A 35 4.23 -0.38 -6.02
CA PHE A 35 2.77 -0.36 -6.04
C PHE A 35 2.19 -0.61 -7.43
N SER A 36 2.92 -0.27 -8.50
CA SER A 36 2.55 -0.65 -9.86
C SER A 36 2.54 -2.17 -10.01
N LEU A 37 3.64 -2.84 -9.63
CA LEU A 37 3.76 -4.30 -9.67
C LEU A 37 2.74 -5.00 -8.77
N LEU A 38 2.53 -4.50 -7.55
CA LEU A 38 1.58 -5.10 -6.63
C LEU A 38 0.15 -5.10 -7.21
N TYR A 39 -0.27 -4.01 -7.83
CA TYR A 39 -1.68 -3.78 -8.19
C TYR A 39 -2.02 -3.92 -9.68
N CYS A 40 -1.05 -4.06 -10.58
CA CYS A 40 -1.29 -4.21 -12.03
C CYS A 40 -2.22 -5.38 -12.40
N VAL A 41 -2.32 -6.40 -11.54
CA VAL A 41 -3.24 -7.54 -11.71
C VAL A 41 -4.70 -7.24 -11.37
N GLN A 42 -4.99 -6.18 -10.62
CA GLN A 42 -6.34 -5.87 -10.14
C GLN A 42 -7.36 -5.59 -11.26
N PRO A 43 -7.04 -4.83 -12.33
CA PRO A 43 -7.96 -4.72 -13.47
C PRO A 43 -8.09 -6.03 -14.25
N LEU A 44 -7.12 -6.94 -14.15
CA LEU A 44 -7.07 -8.19 -14.92
C LEU A 44 -7.91 -9.32 -14.30
N LEU A 45 -8.54 -9.11 -13.13
CA LEU A 45 -9.28 -10.17 -12.44
C LEU A 45 -10.42 -10.74 -13.30
N THR A 46 -11.12 -9.89 -14.05
CA THR A 46 -12.16 -10.32 -15.01
C THR A 46 -11.55 -11.16 -16.13
N VAL A 47 -10.44 -10.69 -16.70
CA VAL A 47 -9.72 -11.36 -17.78
C VAL A 47 -9.20 -12.72 -17.32
N PHE A 48 -8.59 -12.81 -16.13
CA PHE A 48 -8.14 -14.07 -15.56
C PHE A 48 -9.29 -15.04 -15.29
N GLY A 49 -10.43 -14.55 -14.81
CA GLY A 49 -11.63 -15.37 -14.64
C GLY A 49 -12.05 -16.06 -15.94
N ASN A 50 -11.99 -15.33 -17.06
CA ASN A 50 -12.34 -15.86 -18.38
C ASN A 50 -11.25 -16.77 -18.96
N ASP A 51 -9.98 -16.34 -18.97
CA ASP A 51 -8.86 -17.06 -19.61
C ASP A 51 -8.49 -18.36 -18.89
N PHE A 52 -8.57 -18.37 -17.55
CA PHE A 52 -8.20 -19.52 -16.73
C PHE A 52 -9.42 -20.29 -16.19
N HIS A 53 -10.64 -19.87 -16.56
CA HIS A 53 -11.90 -20.48 -16.11
C HIS A 53 -11.99 -20.59 -14.58
N VAL A 54 -11.59 -19.54 -13.87
CA VAL A 54 -11.63 -19.47 -12.41
C VAL A 54 -12.75 -18.56 -11.93
N SER A 55 -13.31 -18.86 -10.76
CA SER A 55 -14.32 -18.00 -10.15
C SER A 55 -13.77 -16.61 -9.81
N PRO A 56 -14.61 -15.59 -9.55
CA PRO A 56 -14.15 -14.27 -9.10
C PRO A 56 -13.32 -14.33 -7.80
N ALA A 57 -13.65 -15.26 -6.90
CA ALA A 57 -12.82 -15.57 -5.73
C ALA A 57 -11.47 -16.17 -6.16
N GLY A 58 -11.48 -17.12 -7.09
CA GLY A 58 -10.29 -17.70 -7.70
C GLY A 58 -9.39 -16.63 -8.30
N ALA A 59 -9.88 -15.83 -9.25
CA ALA A 59 -9.14 -14.76 -9.90
C ALA A 59 -8.48 -13.79 -8.90
N SER A 60 -9.20 -13.40 -7.85
CA SER A 60 -8.71 -12.46 -6.84
C SER A 60 -7.45 -12.94 -6.10
N LEU A 61 -7.17 -14.26 -6.09
CA LEU A 61 -5.96 -14.83 -5.49
C LEU A 61 -4.67 -14.26 -6.11
N ALA A 62 -4.69 -13.80 -7.36
CA ALA A 62 -3.54 -13.16 -7.99
C ALA A 62 -3.09 -11.88 -7.26
N LEU A 63 -4.02 -11.15 -6.64
CA LEU A 63 -3.72 -10.00 -5.77
C LEU A 63 -3.60 -10.43 -4.30
N SER A 64 -4.48 -11.31 -3.83
CA SER A 64 -4.54 -11.70 -2.43
C SER A 64 -3.27 -12.44 -1.98
N LEU A 65 -2.70 -13.32 -2.80
CA LEU A 65 -1.42 -13.97 -2.48
C LEU A 65 -0.28 -12.96 -2.43
N SER A 66 -0.18 -12.05 -3.40
CA SER A 66 0.88 -11.03 -3.40
C SER A 66 0.81 -10.14 -2.16
N THR A 67 -0.38 -9.69 -1.78
CA THR A 67 -0.57 -8.84 -0.58
C THR A 67 -0.38 -9.63 0.72
N GLY A 68 -0.82 -10.89 0.79
CA GLY A 68 -0.61 -11.74 1.97
C GLY A 68 0.87 -12.05 2.22
N PHE A 69 1.60 -12.44 1.17
CA PHE A 69 3.03 -12.70 1.26
C PHE A 69 3.85 -11.40 1.46
N LEU A 70 3.41 -10.27 0.91
CA LEU A 70 3.94 -8.94 1.24
C LEU A 70 3.81 -8.64 2.73
N ALA A 71 2.64 -8.92 3.32
CA ALA A 71 2.38 -8.71 4.74
C ALA A 71 3.35 -9.51 5.62
N ILE A 72 3.58 -10.78 5.28
CA ILE A 72 4.56 -11.65 5.95
C ILE A 72 5.98 -11.08 5.79
N SER A 73 6.35 -10.69 4.57
CA SER A 73 7.67 -10.15 4.26
C SER A 73 7.99 -8.87 5.02
N ILE A 74 7.01 -7.98 5.24
CA ILE A 74 7.19 -6.74 6.02
C ILE A 74 7.67 -7.04 7.45
N LEU A 75 7.18 -8.11 8.09
CA LEU A 75 7.64 -8.52 9.42
C LEU A 75 9.07 -9.07 9.38
N CYS A 76 9.40 -9.84 8.34
CA CYS A 76 10.67 -10.56 8.22
C CYS A 76 11.83 -9.71 7.67
N THR A 77 11.55 -8.60 6.98
CA THR A 77 12.61 -7.87 6.26
C THR A 77 13.41 -6.91 7.13
N THR A 78 12.89 -6.53 8.30
CA THR A 78 13.57 -5.59 9.21
C THR A 78 14.96 -6.08 9.66
N PRO A 79 15.15 -7.35 10.07
CA PRO A 79 16.48 -7.90 10.36
C PRO A 79 17.35 -8.05 9.11
N LEU A 80 16.81 -8.50 7.96
CA LEU A 80 17.61 -8.69 6.75
C LEU A 80 18.27 -7.38 6.26
N ALA A 81 17.55 -6.26 6.40
CA ALA A 81 17.99 -4.92 6.04
C ALA A 81 19.27 -4.46 6.74
N THR A 82 19.50 -4.91 7.97
CA THR A 82 20.67 -4.51 8.75
C THR A 82 21.94 -5.22 8.30
N TRP A 83 21.83 -6.45 7.77
CA TRP A 83 22.96 -7.29 7.36
C TRP A 83 23.41 -7.04 5.92
N LEU A 84 22.48 -6.95 4.96
CA LEU A 84 22.79 -6.87 3.53
C LEU A 84 22.92 -5.43 3.01
N GLY A 85 22.49 -4.45 3.79
CA GLY A 85 22.48 -3.03 3.43
C GLY A 85 21.19 -2.61 2.71
N ARG A 86 20.67 -1.44 3.11
CA ARG A 86 19.34 -0.95 2.72
C ARG A 86 19.18 -0.73 1.20
N LYS A 87 20.15 -0.06 0.55
CA LYS A 87 20.16 0.17 -0.90
C LYS A 87 20.10 -1.14 -1.69
N ARG A 88 20.88 -2.15 -1.28
CA ARG A 88 20.96 -3.44 -1.97
C ARG A 88 19.65 -4.20 -1.86
N ILE A 89 19.04 -4.25 -0.68
CA ILE A 89 17.74 -4.90 -0.49
C ILE A 89 16.65 -4.21 -1.30
N MET A 90 16.53 -2.88 -1.21
CA MET A 90 15.49 -2.16 -1.96
C MET A 90 15.64 -2.38 -3.47
N GLY A 91 16.85 -2.25 -4.00
CA GLY A 91 17.11 -2.44 -5.42
C GLY A 91 16.90 -3.88 -5.87
N ALA A 92 17.40 -4.87 -5.13
CA ALA A 92 17.19 -6.28 -5.44
C ALA A 92 15.70 -6.64 -5.39
N SER A 93 14.95 -6.17 -4.39
CA SER A 93 13.50 -6.34 -4.31
C SER A 93 12.79 -5.80 -5.55
N MET A 94 13.12 -4.58 -5.99
CA MET A 94 12.50 -3.98 -7.19
C MET A 94 12.82 -4.76 -8.46
N ILE A 95 14.10 -5.12 -8.68
CA ILE A 95 14.53 -5.84 -9.88
C ILE A 95 13.93 -7.25 -9.91
N LEU A 96 14.07 -8.01 -8.81
CA LEU A 96 13.58 -9.39 -8.75
C LEU A 96 12.05 -9.44 -8.84
N ALA A 97 11.31 -8.52 -8.20
CA ALA A 97 9.86 -8.45 -8.34
C ALA A 97 9.45 -8.14 -9.79
N ALA A 98 10.14 -7.21 -10.46
CA ALA A 98 9.89 -6.91 -11.87
C ALA A 98 10.16 -8.13 -12.77
N LEU A 99 11.24 -8.87 -12.51
CA LEU A 99 11.55 -10.12 -13.23
C LEU A 99 10.51 -11.21 -12.96
N CYS A 100 10.01 -11.35 -11.73
CA CYS A 100 8.90 -12.25 -11.42
C CYS A 100 7.64 -11.88 -12.22
N ASN A 101 7.32 -10.60 -12.30
CA ASN A 101 6.17 -10.11 -13.07
C ASN A 101 6.35 -10.31 -14.59
N ILE A 102 7.57 -10.20 -15.10
CA ILE A 102 7.89 -10.58 -16.49
C ILE A 102 7.74 -12.10 -16.65
N ALA A 103 8.19 -12.91 -15.70
CA ALA A 103 8.02 -14.37 -15.76
C ALA A 103 6.53 -14.79 -15.80
N VAL A 104 5.62 -14.02 -15.18
CA VAL A 104 4.17 -14.25 -15.23
C VAL A 104 3.65 -14.27 -16.67
N THR A 105 4.25 -13.50 -17.59
CA THR A 105 3.81 -13.45 -18.99
C THR A 105 3.97 -14.79 -19.71
N PHE A 106 4.90 -15.61 -19.22
CA PHE A 106 5.21 -16.94 -19.74
C PHE A 106 4.62 -18.06 -18.88
N ALA A 107 3.78 -17.73 -17.90
CA ALA A 107 3.15 -18.73 -17.04
C ALA A 107 2.26 -19.67 -17.87
N PRO A 108 2.48 -21.00 -17.81
CA PRO A 108 1.71 -21.98 -18.59
C PRO A 108 0.29 -22.18 -18.04
N GLY A 109 0.03 -21.80 -16.79
CA GLY A 109 -1.26 -22.00 -16.16
C GLY A 109 -1.46 -21.16 -14.90
N TRP A 110 -2.69 -21.23 -14.37
CA TRP A 110 -3.15 -20.43 -13.23
C TRP A 110 -2.28 -20.60 -11.99
N HIS A 111 -1.93 -21.84 -11.63
CA HIS A 111 -1.13 -22.11 -10.44
C HIS A 111 0.29 -21.53 -10.53
N THR A 112 0.93 -21.60 -11.69
CA THR A 112 2.26 -20.99 -11.89
C THR A 112 2.19 -19.47 -11.75
N LEU A 113 1.15 -18.85 -12.31
CA LEU A 113 0.89 -17.42 -12.13
C LEU A 113 0.75 -17.09 -10.63
N LEU A 114 -0.06 -17.85 -9.88
CA LEU A 114 -0.25 -17.64 -8.44
C LEU A 114 1.05 -17.78 -7.62
N VAL A 115 1.88 -18.78 -7.94
CA VAL A 115 3.18 -18.97 -7.28
C VAL A 115 4.09 -17.77 -7.56
N LEU A 116 4.21 -17.35 -8.82
CA LEU A 116 5.02 -16.17 -9.17
C LEU A 116 4.52 -14.91 -8.46
N ARG A 117 3.20 -14.73 -8.37
CA ARG A 117 2.56 -13.62 -7.65
C ARG A 117 2.82 -13.66 -6.14
N ALA A 118 2.85 -14.84 -5.53
CA ALA A 118 3.20 -15.00 -4.12
C ALA A 118 4.67 -14.66 -3.87
N VAL A 119 5.58 -15.16 -4.71
CA VAL A 119 7.02 -14.85 -4.65
C VAL A 119 7.26 -13.35 -4.85
N GLU A 120 6.59 -12.73 -5.82
CA GLU A 120 6.66 -11.30 -6.05
C GLU A 120 6.21 -10.51 -4.81
N GLY A 121 5.13 -10.93 -4.15
CA GLY A 121 4.69 -10.37 -2.87
C GLY A 121 5.77 -10.41 -1.79
N LEU A 122 6.45 -11.55 -1.62
CA LEU A 122 7.58 -11.67 -0.69
C LEU A 122 8.70 -10.68 -1.03
N LEU A 123 9.07 -10.59 -2.31
CA LEU A 123 10.16 -9.72 -2.77
C LEU A 123 9.85 -8.24 -2.55
N LEU A 124 8.61 -7.84 -2.83
CA LEU A 124 8.16 -6.45 -2.71
C LEU A 124 8.18 -5.93 -1.26
N GLY A 125 8.11 -6.80 -0.25
CA GLY A 125 8.08 -6.40 1.17
C GLY A 125 9.34 -5.68 1.63
N GLY A 126 10.46 -5.90 0.95
CA GLY A 126 11.73 -5.25 1.27
C GLY A 126 11.77 -3.76 0.96
N VAL A 127 10.93 -3.24 0.06
CA VAL A 127 10.91 -1.81 -0.27
C VAL A 127 10.23 -0.97 0.82
N PRO A 128 8.94 -1.20 1.16
CA PRO A 128 8.23 -0.36 2.13
C PRO A 128 8.79 -0.48 3.55
N ALA A 129 9.29 -1.66 3.94
CA ALA A 129 9.90 -1.86 5.26
C ALA A 129 11.20 -1.05 5.43
N VAL A 130 12.00 -0.95 4.37
CA VAL A 130 13.34 -0.35 4.44
C VAL A 130 13.35 1.13 4.05
N ALA A 131 12.48 1.55 3.13
CA ALA A 131 12.43 2.92 2.63
C ALA A 131 12.23 3.96 3.74
N MET A 132 11.29 3.73 4.66
CA MET A 132 11.00 4.68 5.74
C MET A 132 12.16 4.85 6.73
N ALA A 133 12.84 3.75 7.07
CA ALA A 133 14.01 3.79 7.95
C ALA A 133 15.21 4.48 7.26
N HIS A 134 15.43 4.20 5.98
CA HIS A 134 16.48 4.82 5.17
C HIS A 134 16.31 6.34 5.06
N LEU A 135 15.08 6.81 4.80
CA LEU A 135 14.76 8.24 4.72
C LEU A 135 15.08 9.01 5.99
N ALA A 136 14.72 8.46 7.16
CA ALA A 136 14.91 9.12 8.44
C ALA A 136 16.39 9.29 8.82
N ASP A 137 17.24 8.34 8.39
CA ASP A 137 18.66 8.34 8.74
C ASP A 137 19.48 9.26 7.81
N GLU A 138 19.14 9.34 6.52
CA GLU A 138 19.99 10.00 5.51
C GLU A 138 19.60 11.45 5.18
N ILE A 139 18.37 11.86 5.49
CA ILE A 139 17.85 13.17 5.12
C ILE A 139 17.88 14.11 6.32
N HIS A 140 18.23 15.37 6.09
CA HIS A 140 18.14 16.41 7.11
C HIS A 140 16.68 16.56 7.59
N PRO A 141 16.40 16.69 8.91
CA PRO A 141 15.03 16.73 9.43
C PRO A 141 14.10 17.74 8.75
N SER A 142 14.63 18.89 8.30
CA SER A 142 13.87 19.93 7.58
C SER A 142 13.34 19.48 6.20
N ASP A 143 14.02 18.53 5.56
CA ASP A 143 13.71 18.07 4.20
C ASP A 143 13.04 16.67 4.18
N LEU A 144 12.97 16.02 5.35
CA LEU A 144 12.42 14.68 5.51
C LEU A 144 10.94 14.60 5.09
N GLY A 145 10.12 15.56 5.53
CA GLY A 145 8.69 15.58 5.23
C GLY A 145 8.38 15.71 3.74
N ALA A 146 9.08 16.60 3.03
CA ALA A 146 8.93 16.77 1.59
C ALA A 146 9.33 15.51 0.82
N THR A 147 10.37 14.82 1.30
CA THR A 147 10.91 13.62 0.64
C THR A 147 10.06 12.39 0.92
N MET A 148 9.56 12.21 2.15
CA MET A 148 8.54 11.23 2.49
C MET A 148 7.26 11.43 1.67
N GLY A 149 6.82 12.67 1.52
CA GLY A 149 5.66 13.01 0.68
C GLY A 149 5.85 12.57 -0.78
N LEU A 150 7.06 12.67 -1.33
CA LEU A 150 7.36 12.22 -2.68
C LEU A 150 7.36 10.68 -2.80
N TYR A 151 7.90 9.97 -1.82
CA TYR A 151 7.80 8.50 -1.76
C TYR A 151 6.33 8.05 -1.75
N VAL A 152 5.51 8.63 -0.86
CA VAL A 152 4.07 8.35 -0.76
C VAL A 152 3.32 8.76 -2.04
N GLY A 153 3.71 9.87 -2.67
CA GLY A 153 3.20 10.26 -3.98
C GLY A 153 3.52 9.21 -5.04
N GLY A 154 4.74 8.67 -5.02
CA GLY A 154 5.17 7.58 -5.89
C GLY A 154 4.37 6.30 -5.68
N THR A 155 4.09 5.89 -4.43
CA THR A 155 3.28 4.69 -4.15
C THR A 155 1.86 4.82 -4.67
N ALA A 156 1.21 5.97 -4.42
CA ALA A 156 -0.15 6.20 -4.87
C ALA A 156 -0.25 6.34 -6.39
N PHE A 157 0.69 7.07 -7.01
CA PHE A 157 0.78 7.18 -8.46
C PHE A 157 1.10 5.84 -9.13
N GLY A 158 2.03 5.06 -8.57
CA GLY A 158 2.37 3.72 -9.05
C GLY A 158 1.19 2.76 -9.01
N GLY A 159 0.45 2.73 -7.90
CA GLY A 159 -0.75 1.91 -7.80
C GLY A 159 -1.80 2.28 -8.84
N MET A 160 -1.99 3.57 -9.12
CA MET A 160 -2.91 4.02 -10.18
C MET A 160 -2.37 3.66 -11.58
N ALA A 161 -1.13 4.05 -11.89
CA ALA A 161 -0.52 3.88 -13.20
C ALA A 161 -0.38 2.41 -13.60
N GLY A 162 -0.02 1.53 -12.65
CA GLY A 162 0.04 0.09 -12.88
C GLY A 162 -1.30 -0.49 -13.29
N ARG A 163 -2.40 -0.02 -12.70
CA ARG A 163 -3.74 -0.50 -13.06
C ARG A 163 -4.22 0.07 -14.40
N VAL A 164 -4.17 1.39 -14.56
CA VAL A 164 -4.64 2.06 -15.78
C VAL A 164 -3.80 1.61 -16.98
N GLY A 165 -2.47 1.61 -16.85
CA GLY A 165 -1.56 1.22 -17.92
C GLY A 165 -1.70 -0.24 -18.31
N THR A 166 -1.76 -1.17 -17.33
CA THR A 166 -1.95 -2.59 -17.64
C THR A 166 -3.31 -2.88 -18.25
N ALA A 167 -4.39 -2.22 -17.78
CA ALA A 167 -5.72 -2.38 -18.38
C ALA A 167 -5.76 -1.91 -19.84
N PHE A 168 -5.17 -0.74 -20.13
CA PHE A 168 -5.12 -0.18 -21.47
C PHE A 168 -4.36 -1.08 -22.46
N VAL A 169 -3.16 -1.56 -22.08
CA VAL A 169 -2.39 -2.49 -22.94
C VAL A 169 -3.14 -3.81 -23.11
N THR A 170 -3.81 -4.29 -22.06
CA THR A 170 -4.57 -5.54 -22.10
C THR A 170 -5.72 -5.50 -23.09
N GLU A 171 -6.44 -4.39 -23.16
CA GLU A 171 -7.56 -4.22 -24.10
C GLU A 171 -7.12 -4.38 -25.57
N HIS A 172 -5.92 -3.92 -25.92
CA HIS A 172 -5.46 -3.87 -27.31
C HIS A 172 -4.66 -5.11 -27.73
N VAL A 173 -3.89 -5.70 -26.81
CA VAL A 173 -2.91 -6.76 -27.15
C VAL A 173 -3.07 -8.01 -26.28
N GLY A 174 -3.82 -7.92 -25.18
CA GLY A 174 -4.02 -9.02 -24.23
C GLY A 174 -3.19 -8.89 -22.94
N TRP A 175 -3.59 -9.65 -21.92
CA TRP A 175 -3.11 -9.47 -20.54
C TRP A 175 -1.63 -9.80 -20.37
N ARG A 176 -1.08 -10.72 -21.18
CA ARG A 176 0.35 -11.07 -21.16
C ARG A 176 1.21 -9.85 -21.52
N SER A 177 0.81 -9.08 -22.53
CA SER A 177 1.48 -7.83 -22.92
C SER A 177 1.31 -6.74 -21.86
N GLY A 178 0.15 -6.65 -21.21
CA GLY A 178 -0.08 -5.73 -20.10
C GLY A 178 0.80 -6.01 -18.89
N MET A 179 1.01 -7.29 -18.57
CA MET A 179 1.93 -7.74 -17.52
C MET A 179 3.39 -7.48 -17.92
N LEU A 180 3.77 -7.74 -19.18
CA LEU A 180 5.10 -7.46 -19.69
C LEU A 180 5.44 -5.97 -19.61
N ALA A 181 4.52 -5.10 -20.04
CA ALA A 181 4.70 -3.65 -20.00
C ALA A 181 4.88 -3.12 -18.56
N ALA A 182 4.07 -3.61 -17.63
CA ALA A 182 4.22 -3.29 -16.20
C ALA A 182 5.57 -3.78 -15.66
N GLY A 183 5.96 -5.02 -15.98
CA GLY A 183 7.25 -5.60 -15.59
C GLY A 183 8.44 -4.80 -16.13
N MET A 184 8.45 -4.49 -17.42
CA MET A 184 9.54 -3.74 -18.07
C MET A 184 9.64 -2.30 -17.57
N SER A 185 8.52 -1.60 -17.39
CA SER A 185 8.53 -0.24 -16.82
C SER A 185 9.04 -0.22 -15.37
N CYS A 186 8.68 -1.22 -14.57
CA CYS A 186 9.16 -1.35 -13.19
C CYS A 186 10.60 -1.85 -13.11
N LEU A 187 11.05 -2.67 -14.06
CA LEU A 187 12.45 -3.07 -14.20
C LEU A 187 13.32 -1.85 -14.50
N LEU A 188 12.89 -1.00 -15.45
CA LEU A 188 13.54 0.26 -15.75
C LEU A 188 13.59 1.18 -14.51
N ALA A 189 12.47 1.30 -13.78
CA ALA A 189 12.42 2.06 -12.53
C ALA A 189 13.39 1.51 -11.47
N GLY A 190 13.53 0.19 -11.35
CA GLY A 190 14.50 -0.47 -10.46
C GLY A 190 15.95 -0.23 -10.85
N VAL A 191 16.27 -0.28 -12.14
CA VAL A 191 17.62 0.02 -12.65
C VAL A 191 17.94 1.49 -12.39
N LEU A 192 17.02 2.40 -12.74
CA LEU A 192 17.17 3.83 -12.47
C LEU A 192 17.28 4.11 -10.97
N PHE A 193 16.55 3.41 -10.11
CA PHE A 193 16.70 3.51 -8.67
C PHE A 193 18.13 3.17 -8.22
N LEU A 194 18.70 2.06 -8.70
CA LEU A 194 20.06 1.65 -8.34
C LEU A 194 21.14 2.64 -8.80
N VAL A 195 20.95 3.22 -9.98
CA VAL A 195 21.85 4.21 -10.58
C VAL A 195 21.73 5.58 -9.89
N LEU A 196 20.50 6.02 -9.60
CA LEU A 196 20.23 7.35 -9.06
C LEU A 196 20.39 7.42 -7.55
N LEU A 197 20.08 6.36 -6.80
CA LEU A 197 20.21 6.40 -5.35
C LEU A 197 21.67 6.63 -4.98
N PRO A 198 22.03 7.74 -4.31
CA PRO A 198 23.41 8.00 -3.92
C PRO A 198 23.99 6.84 -3.12
N ALA A 199 25.30 6.58 -3.29
CA ALA A 199 25.96 5.60 -2.43
C ALA A 199 25.89 6.09 -0.99
N VAL A 200 25.38 5.24 -0.09
CA VAL A 200 25.29 5.52 1.34
C VAL A 200 26.68 5.91 1.84
N ARG A 201 26.84 7.16 2.29
CA ARG A 201 28.05 7.58 3.01
C ARG A 201 27.90 7.07 4.43
N SER A 202 28.48 5.90 4.67
CA SER A 202 28.38 5.13 5.90
C SER A 202 28.48 6.01 7.14
N THR A 203 27.36 6.28 7.81
CA THR A 203 27.44 6.45 9.26
C THR A 203 27.73 5.05 9.81
N PRO A 204 28.82 4.84 10.57
CA PRO A 204 29.06 3.55 11.19
C PRO A 204 27.80 3.17 11.98
N GLN A 205 27.20 2.02 11.66
CA GLN A 205 26.20 1.43 12.55
C GLN A 205 26.86 1.37 13.93
N ARG A 206 26.28 2.05 14.93
CA ARG A 206 26.78 2.00 16.30
C ARG A 206 26.99 0.53 16.67
N PRO A 207 28.21 0.10 17.04
CA PRO A 207 28.45 -1.24 17.56
C PRO A 207 27.57 -1.39 18.80
N GLY A 208 26.52 -2.20 18.71
CA GLY A 208 25.49 -2.33 19.75
C GLY A 208 24.03 -2.25 19.25
N ALA A 209 23.76 -1.60 18.11
CA ALA A 209 22.39 -1.56 17.54
C ALA A 209 22.01 -2.88 16.84
N ALA A 210 23.01 -3.64 16.38
CA ALA A 210 22.82 -4.98 15.82
C ALA A 210 22.54 -6.06 16.88
N THR A 211 22.81 -5.79 18.17
CA THR A 211 22.86 -6.81 19.22
C THR A 211 21.56 -6.98 20.02
N ALA A 212 20.46 -6.33 19.64
CA ALA A 212 19.21 -6.37 20.43
C ALA A 212 17.92 -6.69 19.64
N SER A 213 17.99 -7.20 18.41
CA SER A 213 16.82 -7.79 17.73
C SER A 213 16.86 -9.32 17.80
N THR A 214 16.99 -9.86 19.02
CA THR A 214 16.62 -11.28 19.21
C THR A 214 15.15 -11.43 18.79
N LEU A 215 14.80 -12.58 18.19
CA LEU A 215 13.40 -12.90 17.90
C LEU A 215 12.52 -12.63 19.13
N HIS A 216 13.03 -12.95 20.32
CA HIS A 216 12.44 -12.63 21.62
C HIS A 216 12.23 -11.12 21.87
N GLY A 217 13.20 -10.26 21.56
CA GLY A 217 13.07 -8.80 21.64
C GLY A 217 11.98 -8.25 20.71
N ASN A 218 11.93 -8.74 19.47
CA ASN A 218 10.90 -8.35 18.50
C ASN A 218 9.51 -8.80 18.93
N LEU A 219 9.37 -10.06 19.38
CA LEU A 219 8.12 -10.60 19.90
C LEU A 219 7.63 -9.84 21.14
N ARG A 220 8.54 -9.43 22.03
CA ARG A 220 8.21 -8.60 23.19
C ARG A 220 7.73 -7.21 22.78
N ALA A 221 8.41 -6.54 21.85
CA ALA A 221 8.00 -5.24 21.35
C ALA A 221 6.61 -5.29 20.69
N TRP A 222 6.35 -6.30 19.85
CA TRP A 222 5.03 -6.53 19.28
C TRP A 222 3.98 -6.82 20.35
N GLY A 223 4.30 -7.65 21.34
CA GLY A 223 3.40 -7.97 22.45
C GLY A 223 3.00 -6.74 23.27
N LEU A 224 3.91 -5.78 23.46
CA LEU A 224 3.61 -4.51 24.13
C LEU A 224 2.61 -3.66 23.33
N HIS A 225 2.80 -3.54 22.02
CA HIS A 225 1.87 -2.80 21.16
C HIS A 225 0.50 -3.48 21.06
N LEU A 226 0.44 -4.81 21.03
CA LEU A 226 -0.82 -5.56 20.97
C LEU A 226 -1.63 -5.48 22.28
N ARG A 227 -0.97 -5.22 23.42
CA ARG A 227 -1.63 -5.02 24.72
C ARG A 227 -2.25 -3.64 24.88
N ASP A 228 -1.84 -2.66 24.07
CA ASP A 228 -2.44 -1.34 24.08
C ASP A 228 -3.77 -1.37 23.29
N PRO A 229 -4.94 -1.23 23.95
CA PRO A 229 -6.23 -1.33 23.29
C PRO A 229 -6.45 -0.26 22.22
N GLY A 230 -5.86 0.93 22.39
CA GLY A 230 -5.94 1.98 21.38
C GLY A 230 -5.10 1.67 20.15
N MET A 231 -3.97 0.96 20.33
CA MET A 231 -3.16 0.49 19.21
C MET A 231 -3.87 -0.64 18.45
N GLY A 232 -4.49 -1.58 19.17
CA GLY A 232 -5.32 -2.63 18.58
C GLY A 232 -6.46 -2.06 17.73
N GLY A 233 -7.15 -1.02 18.21
CA GLY A 233 -8.17 -0.32 17.43
C GLY A 233 -7.63 0.33 16.15
N LEU A 234 -6.42 0.89 16.19
CA LEU A 234 -5.78 1.46 14.99
C LEU A 234 -5.39 0.39 13.96
N PHE A 235 -4.88 -0.76 14.42
CA PHE A 235 -4.60 -1.90 13.54
C PHE A 235 -5.88 -2.45 12.90
N LEU A 236 -6.95 -2.58 13.70
CA LEU A 236 -8.26 -2.99 13.21
C LEU A 236 -8.83 -1.99 12.20
N THR A 237 -8.64 -0.69 12.42
CA THR A 237 -9.06 0.35 11.47
C THR A 237 -8.32 0.21 10.13
N GLY A 238 -7.01 -0.05 10.15
CA GLY A 238 -6.22 -0.32 8.95
C GLY A 238 -6.69 -1.56 8.20
N PHE A 239 -6.94 -2.66 8.93
CA PHE A 239 -7.51 -3.89 8.37
C PHE A 239 -8.86 -3.62 7.69
N LEU A 240 -9.82 -3.06 8.41
CA LEU A 240 -11.19 -2.86 7.92
C LEU A 240 -11.27 -1.88 6.75
N ALA A 241 -10.53 -0.76 6.82
CA ALA A 241 -10.50 0.22 5.74
C ALA A 241 -9.92 -0.40 4.46
N MET A 242 -8.81 -1.14 4.56
CA MET A 242 -8.19 -1.80 3.41
C MET A 242 -9.04 -2.93 2.87
N SER A 243 -9.67 -3.72 3.75
CA SER A 243 -10.61 -4.78 3.36
C SER A 243 -11.76 -4.22 2.53
N ALA A 244 -12.48 -3.21 3.02
CA ALA A 244 -13.59 -2.61 2.29
C ALA A 244 -13.14 -2.04 0.94
N PHE A 245 -12.03 -1.31 0.95
CA PHE A 245 -11.48 -0.67 -0.24
C PHE A 245 -11.09 -1.69 -1.33
N VAL A 246 -10.30 -2.71 -0.97
CA VAL A 246 -9.85 -3.74 -1.91
C VAL A 246 -11.01 -4.58 -2.41
N THR A 247 -11.96 -4.94 -1.55
CA THR A 247 -13.13 -5.70 -1.96
C THR A 247 -13.95 -4.95 -3.00
N VAL A 248 -14.25 -3.66 -2.78
CA VAL A 248 -14.94 -2.83 -3.78
C VAL A 248 -14.16 -2.81 -5.09
N TYR A 249 -12.86 -2.53 -5.07
CA TYR A 249 -12.06 -2.42 -6.29
C TYR A 249 -11.81 -3.75 -7.03
N ASN A 250 -11.75 -4.88 -6.32
CA ASN A 250 -11.60 -6.19 -6.95
C ASN A 250 -12.82 -6.57 -7.79
N TYR A 251 -14.02 -6.26 -7.29
CA TYR A 251 -15.26 -6.74 -7.90
C TYR A 251 -16.00 -5.68 -8.70
N LEU A 252 -15.61 -4.40 -8.58
CA LEU A 252 -16.20 -3.33 -9.39
C LEU A 252 -15.97 -3.58 -10.88
N GLY A 253 -14.79 -4.08 -11.27
CA GLY A 253 -14.51 -4.44 -12.66
C GLY A 253 -15.54 -5.42 -13.22
N PHE A 254 -15.83 -6.51 -12.50
CA PHE A 254 -16.84 -7.50 -12.91
C PHE A 254 -18.22 -6.87 -13.11
N ARG A 255 -18.59 -5.91 -12.26
CA ARG A 255 -19.86 -5.20 -12.37
C ARG A 255 -19.90 -4.26 -13.58
N LEU A 256 -18.84 -3.49 -13.82
CA LEU A 256 -18.80 -2.50 -14.88
C LEU A 256 -18.84 -3.13 -16.28
N LEU A 257 -18.35 -4.37 -16.41
CA LEU A 257 -18.44 -5.14 -17.65
C LEU A 257 -19.85 -5.70 -17.91
N GLN A 258 -20.73 -5.74 -16.90
CA GLN A 258 -22.09 -6.27 -17.02
C GLN A 258 -23.12 -5.14 -17.23
N PRO A 259 -24.33 -5.46 -17.76
CA PRO A 259 -25.44 -4.53 -17.75
C PRO A 259 -25.73 -4.01 -16.33
N PRO A 260 -26.10 -2.72 -16.15
CA PRO A 260 -26.46 -1.74 -17.17
C PRO A 260 -25.28 -0.93 -17.75
N PHE A 261 -24.03 -1.20 -17.33
CA PHE A 261 -22.88 -0.37 -17.72
C PHE A 261 -22.21 -0.85 -19.00
N SER A 262 -21.99 -2.16 -19.13
CA SER A 262 -21.42 -2.81 -20.32
C SER A 262 -20.15 -2.12 -20.85
N LEU A 263 -19.29 -1.64 -19.95
CA LEU A 263 -18.04 -0.97 -20.29
C LEU A 263 -17.00 -1.93 -20.84
N THR A 264 -16.09 -1.41 -21.65
CA THR A 264 -14.92 -2.16 -22.11
C THR A 264 -13.90 -2.38 -20.99
N GLN A 265 -12.93 -3.26 -21.23
CA GLN A 265 -11.85 -3.53 -20.29
C GLN A 265 -11.00 -2.29 -20.00
N GLY A 266 -10.71 -1.45 -21.01
CA GLY A 266 -9.96 -0.22 -20.82
C GLY A 266 -10.75 0.86 -20.09
N GLU A 267 -12.04 1.01 -20.40
CA GLU A 267 -12.94 1.93 -19.69
C GLU A 267 -13.05 1.56 -18.20
N SER A 268 -13.23 0.27 -17.89
CA SER A 268 -13.20 -0.26 -16.53
C SER A 268 -11.85 -0.01 -15.84
N GLY A 269 -10.74 -0.10 -16.58
CA GLY A 269 -9.41 0.29 -16.11
C GLY A 269 -9.24 1.78 -15.83
N ALA A 270 -9.84 2.65 -16.64
CA ALA A 270 -9.76 4.11 -16.49
C ALA A 270 -10.39 4.61 -15.19
N VAL A 271 -11.34 3.86 -14.62
CA VAL A 271 -11.97 4.13 -13.32
C VAL A 271 -10.95 4.24 -12.18
N PHE A 272 -9.79 3.59 -12.30
CA PHE A 272 -8.71 3.74 -11.31
C PHE A 272 -8.08 5.14 -11.29
N MET A 273 -8.32 6.01 -12.28
CA MET A 273 -7.92 7.43 -12.24
C MET A 273 -8.52 8.19 -11.04
N VAL A 274 -9.62 7.67 -10.47
CA VAL A 274 -10.22 8.19 -9.23
C VAL A 274 -9.22 8.21 -8.05
N TYR A 275 -8.14 7.44 -8.10
CA TYR A 275 -7.04 7.50 -7.12
C TYR A 275 -6.40 8.89 -7.01
N LEU A 276 -6.49 9.73 -8.05
CA LEU A 276 -6.04 11.12 -8.00
C LEU A 276 -6.71 11.90 -6.85
N PHE A 277 -7.99 11.64 -6.59
CA PHE A 277 -8.69 12.26 -5.45
C PHE A 277 -8.11 11.78 -4.12
N GLY A 278 -7.76 10.50 -4.01
CA GLY A 278 -7.10 9.93 -2.84
C GLY A 278 -5.74 10.56 -2.54
N ILE A 279 -4.92 10.77 -3.58
CA ILE A 279 -3.60 11.43 -3.49
C ILE A 279 -3.72 12.82 -2.87
N VAL A 280 -4.73 13.59 -3.26
CA VAL A 280 -4.98 14.93 -2.73
C VAL A 280 -5.62 14.88 -1.32
N ALA A 281 -6.48 13.89 -1.08
CA ALA A 281 -7.18 13.72 0.19
C ALA A 281 -6.24 13.44 1.37
N SER A 282 -5.18 12.65 1.18
CA SER A 282 -4.26 12.26 2.25
C SER A 282 -3.57 13.45 2.96
N PRO A 283 -2.89 14.37 2.25
CA PRO A 283 -2.32 15.56 2.89
C PRO A 283 -3.38 16.49 3.49
N LEU A 284 -4.56 16.58 2.85
CA LEU A 284 -5.67 17.36 3.38
C LEU A 284 -6.19 16.79 4.70
N ALA A 285 -6.32 15.48 4.82
CA ALA A 285 -6.70 14.78 6.05
C ALA A 285 -5.72 15.10 7.18
N GLY A 286 -4.42 15.06 6.91
CA GLY A 286 -3.38 15.46 7.88
C GLY A 286 -3.59 16.88 8.41
N ARG A 287 -3.80 17.86 7.52
CA ARG A 287 -4.08 19.26 7.90
C ARG A 287 -5.39 19.40 8.69
N LEU A 288 -6.45 18.73 8.25
CA LEU A 288 -7.74 18.73 8.96
C LEU A 288 -7.61 18.11 10.34
N SER A 289 -6.80 17.07 10.51
CA SER A 289 -6.60 16.42 11.82
C SER A 289 -5.83 17.29 12.81
N ALA A 290 -4.96 18.17 12.33
CA ALA A 290 -4.30 19.16 13.16
C ALA A 290 -5.27 20.25 13.65
N ARG A 291 -6.30 20.57 12.87
CA ARG A 291 -7.30 21.60 13.20
C ARG A 291 -8.48 21.06 14.02
N PHE A 292 -8.99 19.87 13.67
CA PHE A 292 -10.22 19.30 14.22
C PHE A 292 -9.97 18.06 15.10
N GLY A 293 -8.71 17.63 15.25
CA GLY A 293 -8.34 16.42 15.97
C GLY A 293 -8.39 15.15 15.10
N ARG A 294 -7.69 14.10 15.55
CA ARG A 294 -7.57 12.82 14.82
C ARG A 294 -8.89 12.03 14.78
N GLY A 295 -9.64 12.00 15.87
CA GLY A 295 -10.89 11.25 15.99
C GLY A 295 -11.96 11.65 14.96
N PRO A 296 -12.39 12.93 14.90
CA PRO A 296 -13.41 13.37 13.95
C PRO A 296 -13.03 13.13 12.49
N VAL A 297 -11.77 13.36 12.12
CA VAL A 297 -11.28 13.12 10.75
C VAL A 297 -11.22 11.63 10.43
N LEU A 298 -10.88 10.77 11.41
CA LEU A 298 -10.92 9.32 11.25
C LEU A 298 -12.35 8.82 11.01
N ILE A 299 -13.35 9.39 11.71
CA ILE A 299 -14.78 9.06 11.55
C ILE A 299 -15.29 9.46 10.16
N ALA A 300 -14.84 10.60 9.63
CA ALA A 300 -15.26 11.08 8.32
C ALA A 300 -14.95 10.06 7.21
N GLY A 301 -13.84 9.33 7.32
CA GLY A 301 -13.42 8.35 6.32
C GLY A 301 -14.44 7.23 6.04
N PRO A 302 -14.81 6.40 7.04
CA PRO A 302 -15.84 5.38 6.88
C PRO A 302 -17.22 5.95 6.53
N VAL A 303 -17.58 7.14 7.01
CA VAL A 303 -18.84 7.81 6.64
C VAL A 303 -18.87 8.14 5.13
N MET A 304 -17.78 8.72 4.60
CA MET A 304 -17.64 8.95 3.16
C MET A 304 -17.65 7.63 2.38
N GLY A 305 -17.02 6.59 2.92
CA GLY A 305 -17.06 5.25 2.35
C GLY A 305 -18.48 4.69 2.24
N LEU A 306 -19.28 4.77 3.31
CA LEU A 306 -20.67 4.29 3.33
C LEU A 306 -21.56 5.11 2.38
N ALA A 307 -21.42 6.43 2.38
CA ALA A 307 -22.14 7.29 1.44
C ALA A 307 -21.77 6.98 -0.02
N GLY A 308 -20.48 6.81 -0.29
CA GLY A 308 -19.99 6.42 -1.60
C GLY A 308 -20.52 5.05 -2.04
N LEU A 309 -20.51 4.08 -1.12
CA LEU A 309 -21.02 2.74 -1.37
C LEU A 309 -22.52 2.72 -1.70
N ALA A 310 -23.32 3.54 -1.01
CA ALA A 310 -24.74 3.70 -1.33
C ALA A 310 -24.96 4.20 -2.76
N LEU A 311 -24.14 5.16 -3.22
CA LEU A 311 -24.19 5.64 -4.61
C LEU A 311 -23.79 4.55 -5.59
N THR A 312 -22.83 3.69 -5.23
CA THR A 312 -22.42 2.61 -6.12
C THR A 312 -23.58 1.68 -6.41
N VAL A 313 -24.49 1.37 -5.48
CA VAL A 313 -25.61 0.42 -5.74
C VAL A 313 -26.54 0.88 -6.87
N SER A 314 -26.56 2.16 -7.22
CA SER A 314 -27.33 2.67 -8.35
C SER A 314 -26.93 2.07 -9.71
N GLY A 315 -27.87 2.05 -10.66
CA GLY A 315 -27.61 1.68 -12.06
C GLY A 315 -27.04 2.82 -12.92
N LEU A 316 -26.70 3.96 -12.31
CA LEU A 316 -26.20 5.14 -13.02
C LEU A 316 -24.68 5.19 -12.96
N LEU A 317 -24.03 5.30 -14.13
CA LEU A 317 -22.56 5.28 -14.21
C LEU A 317 -21.97 6.45 -13.43
N GLY A 318 -22.50 7.66 -13.62
CA GLY A 318 -22.03 8.85 -12.91
C GLY A 318 -22.12 8.70 -11.38
N ALA A 319 -23.22 8.17 -10.86
CA ALA A 319 -23.36 7.93 -9.42
C ALA A 319 -22.39 6.84 -8.93
N THR A 320 -22.13 5.79 -9.71
CA THR A 320 -21.13 4.77 -9.39
C THR A 320 -19.71 5.36 -9.34
N LEU A 321 -19.35 6.22 -10.29
CA LEU A 321 -18.04 6.90 -10.32
C LEU A 321 -17.88 7.89 -9.16
N CYS A 322 -18.91 8.68 -8.86
CA CYS A 322 -18.94 9.56 -7.68
C CYS A 322 -18.83 8.75 -6.38
N GLY A 323 -19.55 7.63 -6.30
CA GLY A 323 -19.50 6.71 -5.17
C GLY A 323 -18.12 6.15 -4.95
N LEU A 324 -17.46 5.71 -6.03
CA LEU A 324 -16.09 5.25 -5.97
C LEU A 324 -15.13 6.35 -5.51
N ALA A 325 -15.28 7.58 -6.01
CA ALA A 325 -14.46 8.71 -5.57
C ALA A 325 -14.60 8.99 -4.07
N LEU A 326 -15.81 8.93 -3.53
CA LEU A 326 -16.04 9.06 -2.09
C LEU A 326 -15.42 7.93 -1.28
N ILE A 327 -15.53 6.67 -1.75
CA ILE A 327 -14.88 5.52 -1.12
C ILE A 327 -13.37 5.73 -1.10
N THR A 328 -12.79 6.18 -2.21
CA THR A 328 -11.34 6.41 -2.32
C THR A 328 -10.88 7.53 -1.42
N ILE A 329 -11.56 8.68 -1.42
CA ILE A 329 -11.24 9.76 -0.49
C ILE A 329 -11.36 9.27 0.95
N GLY A 330 -12.45 8.60 1.30
CA GLY A 330 -12.70 8.08 2.65
C GLY A 330 -11.62 7.09 3.12
N PHE A 331 -11.17 6.21 2.23
CA PHE A 331 -10.07 5.28 2.49
C PHE A 331 -8.75 6.01 2.74
N PHE A 332 -8.35 6.91 1.83
CA PHE A 332 -7.09 7.65 1.97
C PHE A 332 -7.09 8.54 3.22
N VAL A 333 -8.22 9.17 3.57
CA VAL A 333 -8.41 9.88 4.84
C VAL A 333 -8.18 8.93 6.03
N SER A 334 -8.91 7.81 6.08
CA SER A 334 -8.82 6.84 7.19
C SER A 334 -7.41 6.32 7.38
N HIS A 335 -6.79 5.88 6.29
CA HIS A 335 -5.45 5.31 6.30
C HIS A 335 -4.40 6.33 6.76
N SER A 336 -4.48 7.57 6.24
CA SER A 336 -3.51 8.61 6.58
C SER A 336 -3.55 8.98 8.06
N ILE A 337 -4.77 9.10 8.62
CA ILE A 337 -4.94 9.39 10.04
C ILE A 337 -4.55 8.21 10.91
N ALA A 338 -5.03 7.00 10.61
CA ALA A 338 -4.74 5.82 11.41
C ALA A 338 -3.24 5.49 11.42
N SER A 339 -2.59 5.47 10.25
CA SER A 339 -1.16 5.20 10.13
C SER A 339 -0.32 6.25 10.87
N GLY A 340 -0.64 7.54 10.73
CA GLY A 340 0.03 8.61 11.48
C GLY A 340 -0.20 8.52 12.99
N TRP A 341 -1.40 8.11 13.41
CA TRP A 341 -1.73 7.96 14.83
C TRP A 341 -0.98 6.78 15.47
N VAL A 342 -0.76 5.68 14.75
CA VAL A 342 0.10 4.57 15.22
C VAL A 342 1.50 5.08 15.58
N GLY A 343 2.12 5.84 14.67
CA GLY A 343 3.46 6.40 14.90
C GLY A 343 3.53 7.41 16.07
N HIS A 344 2.42 8.11 16.34
CA HIS A 344 2.31 9.04 17.47
C HIS A 344 2.04 8.33 18.81
N ARG A 345 1.23 7.27 18.80
CA ARG A 345 0.87 6.49 20.00
C ARG A 345 2.00 5.55 20.44
N ALA A 346 2.86 5.11 19.52
CA ALA A 346 4.00 4.26 19.83
C ALA A 346 5.07 5.01 20.63
N ALA A 347 5.19 4.68 21.92
CA ALA A 347 6.19 5.25 22.84
C ALA A 347 7.62 4.73 22.58
N VAL A 348 7.74 3.47 22.16
CA VAL A 348 9.00 2.77 21.86
C VAL A 348 8.83 2.03 20.52
N ASP A 349 9.92 1.78 19.81
CA ASP A 349 9.95 0.93 18.59
C ASP A 349 8.88 1.24 17.54
N LYS A 350 8.76 2.52 17.15
CA LYS A 350 7.77 3.00 16.16
C LYS A 350 7.75 2.20 14.85
N GLY A 351 8.90 1.64 14.45
CA GLY A 351 9.01 0.77 13.28
C GLY A 351 8.21 -0.54 13.43
N HIS A 352 8.24 -1.16 14.62
CA HIS A 352 7.47 -2.37 14.92
C HIS A 352 5.97 -2.09 15.01
N ALA A 353 5.56 -0.94 15.56
CA ALA A 353 4.16 -0.53 15.55
C ALA A 353 3.65 -0.31 14.12
N ALA A 354 4.43 0.37 13.27
CA ALA A 354 4.09 0.61 11.88
C ALA A 354 4.02 -0.70 11.06
N SER A 355 4.93 -1.65 11.31
CA SER A 355 4.91 -2.95 10.62
C SER A 355 3.71 -3.81 11.02
N LEU A 356 3.28 -3.79 12.28
CA LEU A 356 2.03 -4.45 12.71
C LEU A 356 0.79 -3.82 12.06
N TYR A 357 0.76 -2.49 11.94
CA TYR A 357 -0.31 -1.80 11.22
C TYR A 357 -0.36 -2.22 9.74
N LEU A 358 0.79 -2.24 9.05
CA LEU A 358 0.88 -2.66 7.66
C LEU A 358 0.58 -4.15 7.46
N LEU A 359 0.97 -5.01 8.42
CA LEU A 359 0.57 -6.41 8.45
C LEU A 359 -0.95 -6.52 8.46
N ALA A 360 -1.62 -5.89 9.44
CA ALA A 360 -3.08 -5.91 9.54
C ALA A 360 -3.74 -5.37 8.26
N TYR A 361 -3.24 -4.25 7.74
CA TYR A 361 -3.70 -3.64 6.49
C TYR A 361 -3.63 -4.61 5.29
N TYR A 362 -2.48 -5.26 5.06
CA TYR A 362 -2.31 -6.17 3.91
C TYR A 362 -2.96 -7.54 4.11
N LEU A 363 -3.06 -8.04 5.36
CA LEU A 363 -3.88 -9.22 5.65
C LEU A 363 -5.36 -8.93 5.37
N GLY A 364 -5.84 -7.72 5.69
CA GLY A 364 -7.18 -7.26 5.33
C GLY A 364 -7.40 -7.25 3.81
N SER A 365 -6.42 -6.75 3.05
CA SER A 365 -6.43 -6.81 1.57
C SER A 365 -6.49 -8.25 1.05
N SER A 366 -5.75 -9.17 1.66
CA SER A 366 -5.61 -10.55 1.20
C SER A 366 -6.86 -11.38 1.49
N PHE A 367 -7.23 -11.50 2.76
CA PHE A 367 -8.33 -12.37 3.18
C PHE A 367 -9.69 -11.84 2.74
N MET A 368 -9.98 -10.57 3.04
CA MET A 368 -11.30 -9.99 2.71
C MET A 368 -11.42 -9.67 1.22
N GLY A 369 -10.28 -9.41 0.56
CA GLY A 369 -10.21 -9.31 -0.89
C GLY A 369 -10.76 -10.57 -1.56
N SER A 370 -10.32 -11.77 -1.14
CA SER A 370 -10.85 -13.03 -1.67
C SER A 370 -12.24 -13.40 -1.14
N ALA A 371 -12.54 -13.12 0.13
CA ALA A 371 -13.86 -13.35 0.71
C ALA A 371 -14.96 -12.61 -0.07
N GLY A 372 -14.67 -11.39 -0.54
CA GLY A 372 -15.59 -10.63 -1.40
C GLY A 372 -15.96 -11.36 -2.70
N GLY A 373 -15.11 -12.24 -3.23
CA GLY A 373 -15.40 -12.98 -4.46
C GLY A 373 -16.36 -14.13 -4.26
N TRP A 374 -16.33 -14.73 -3.07
CA TRP A 374 -17.35 -15.69 -2.65
C TRP A 374 -18.70 -14.99 -2.53
N VAL A 375 -18.71 -13.82 -1.89
CA VAL A 375 -19.92 -13.00 -1.77
C VAL A 375 -20.45 -12.57 -3.15
N TRP A 376 -19.57 -12.16 -4.06
CA TRP A 376 -19.94 -11.83 -5.45
C TRP A 376 -20.61 -13.02 -6.16
N SER A 377 -20.10 -14.22 -5.97
CA SER A 377 -20.61 -15.43 -6.65
C SER A 377 -22.05 -15.78 -6.22
N VAL A 378 -22.46 -15.36 -5.01
CA VAL A 378 -23.80 -15.63 -4.47
C VAL A 378 -24.75 -14.44 -4.64
N GLY A 379 -24.28 -13.22 -4.40
CA GLY A 379 -25.12 -12.01 -4.32
C GLY A 379 -24.80 -10.91 -5.34
N GLY A 380 -23.88 -11.17 -6.29
CA GLY A 380 -23.41 -10.18 -7.25
C GLY A 380 -22.88 -8.91 -6.58
N TRP A 381 -23.09 -7.76 -7.23
CA TRP A 381 -22.65 -6.48 -6.67
C TRP A 381 -23.34 -6.12 -5.36
N ASN A 382 -24.64 -6.39 -5.23
CA ASN A 382 -25.38 -6.06 -4.01
C ASN A 382 -24.87 -6.83 -2.80
N GLY A 383 -24.50 -8.11 -2.99
CA GLY A 383 -23.80 -8.89 -1.97
C GLY A 383 -22.46 -8.24 -1.58
N VAL A 384 -21.64 -7.89 -2.57
CA VAL A 384 -20.34 -7.23 -2.33
C VAL A 384 -20.51 -5.89 -1.61
N ALA A 385 -21.51 -5.09 -2.00
CA ALA A 385 -21.84 -3.83 -1.36
C ALA A 385 -22.30 -4.05 0.09
N GLY A 386 -23.17 -5.04 0.35
CA GLY A 386 -23.57 -5.39 1.72
C GLY A 386 -22.38 -5.80 2.59
N PHE A 387 -21.47 -6.62 2.05
CA PHE A 387 -20.26 -7.04 2.74
C PHE A 387 -19.30 -5.87 3.01
N ALA A 388 -19.07 -5.00 2.03
CA ALA A 388 -18.28 -3.78 2.22
C ALA A 388 -18.93 -2.82 3.23
N ALA A 389 -20.26 -2.74 3.27
CA ALA A 389 -20.99 -1.92 4.24
C ALA A 389 -20.78 -2.43 5.67
N VAL A 390 -20.76 -3.75 5.89
CA VAL A 390 -20.43 -4.35 7.20
C VAL A 390 -19.01 -4.00 7.62
N LEU A 391 -18.04 -4.11 6.72
CA LEU A 391 -16.63 -3.76 6.99
C LEU A 391 -16.48 -2.27 7.32
N LEU A 392 -17.10 -1.38 6.54
CA LEU A 392 -17.08 0.07 6.79
C LEU A 392 -17.84 0.44 8.07
N GLY A 393 -18.96 -0.22 8.38
CA GLY A 393 -19.72 -0.03 9.61
C GLY A 393 -18.91 -0.43 10.85
N ALA A 394 -18.21 -1.57 10.79
CA ALA A 394 -17.27 -1.97 11.84
C ALA A 394 -16.10 -0.97 11.95
N GLY A 395 -15.61 -0.45 10.82
CA GLY A 395 -14.58 0.58 10.78
C GLY A 395 -15.03 1.89 11.43
N LEU A 396 -16.27 2.30 11.16
CA LEU A 396 -16.91 3.47 11.77
C LEU A 396 -17.06 3.29 13.28
N LEU A 397 -17.55 2.13 13.74
CA LEU A 397 -17.65 1.82 15.16
C LEU A 397 -16.26 1.90 15.84
N THR A 398 -15.25 1.32 15.22
CA THR A 398 -13.86 1.36 15.73
C THR A 398 -13.35 2.80 15.81
N ALA A 399 -13.60 3.62 14.79
CA ALA A 399 -13.23 5.03 14.76
C ALA A 399 -13.93 5.84 15.86
N LEU A 400 -15.22 5.58 16.11
CA LEU A 400 -15.99 6.22 17.19
C LEU A 400 -15.42 5.86 18.56
N LEU A 401 -15.13 4.58 18.81
CA LEU A 401 -14.55 4.10 20.06
C LEU A 401 -13.17 4.72 20.31
N LEU A 402 -12.34 4.84 19.27
CA LEU A 402 -11.04 5.51 19.35
C LEU A 402 -11.17 7.00 19.63
N ALA A 403 -12.12 7.69 18.99
CA ALA A 403 -12.37 9.12 19.20
C ALA A 403 -12.80 9.41 20.65
N VAL A 404 -13.73 8.62 21.19
CA VAL A 404 -14.19 8.73 22.59
C VAL A 404 -13.06 8.42 23.58
N SER A 405 -12.23 7.43 23.28
CA SER A 405 -11.09 7.07 24.13
C SER A 405 -10.03 8.18 24.15
N ALA A 406 -9.83 8.87 23.02
CA ALA A 406 -8.88 9.97 22.91
C ALA A 406 -9.31 11.21 23.70
N SER A 407 -10.61 11.51 23.73
CA SER A 407 -11.14 12.67 24.46
C SER A 407 -11.17 12.50 25.99
N ARG A 408 -10.98 11.28 26.50
CA ARG A 408 -10.91 10.99 27.95
C ARG A 408 -9.50 11.13 28.52
N VAL A 409 -8.48 11.27 27.67
CA VAL A 409 -7.06 11.31 28.06
C VAL A 409 -6.49 12.74 28.01
N THR A 410 -7.22 13.68 27.42
CA THR A 410 -7.03 15.14 27.53
C THR A 410 -7.88 15.69 28.64
#